data_AF-A0AAD7GNS3-F1
#
_entry.id   AF-A0AAD7GNS3-F1
#
_cell.length_a   1.000
_cell.length_b   1.000
_cell.length_c   1.000
_cell.angle_alpha   90.00
_cell.angle_beta   90.00
_cell.angle_gamma   90.00
#
_symmetry.space_group_name_H-M   'P 1'
#
loop_
_entity.id
_entity.type
_entity.pdbx_description
1 polymer ?
#
loop_
_entity_poly.entity_id
_entity_poly.type
_entity_poly.pdbx_seq_one_letter_code
_entity_poly.pdbx_strand_id
1 'polypeptide(L)' 'VRSDNSGVVAVTNKGRSKSRETNKILKHIYSLQAQNRVRIRSEYVPSRENISDALSRGDIPAFL' A
#
# COMPACT_ATOMS: atom_id res chain seq x y z
N VAL A 1 6.16 0.13 -4.31
CA VAL A 1 5.54 -0.57 -3.15
C VAL A 1 4.76 -1.75 -3.70
N ARG A 2 5.01 -2.97 -3.22
CA ARG A 2 4.28 -4.17 -3.64
C ARG A 2 3.17 -4.46 -2.62
N SER A 3 1.98 -4.83 -3.07
CA SER A 3 0.85 -5.15 -2.20
C SER A 3 -0.05 -6.18 -2.87
N ASP A 4 -0.61 -7.08 -2.09
CA ASP A 4 -1.64 -8.02 -2.52
C ASP A 4 -3.07 -7.47 -2.42
N ASN A 5 -3.23 -6.23 -1.95
CA ASN A 5 -4.51 -5.55 -1.96
C ASN A 5 -4.68 -4.76 -3.26
N SER A 6 -5.37 -5.36 -4.23
CA SER A 6 -5.64 -4.74 -5.54
C SER A 6 -6.37 -3.40 -5.43
N GLY A 7 -7.26 -3.24 -4.43
CA GLY A 7 -7.97 -1.99 -4.17
C GLY A 7 -7.04 -0.86 -3.73
N VAL A 8 -6.11 -1.16 -2.81
CA VAL A 8 -5.08 -0.21 -2.38
C VAL A 8 -4.16 0.15 -3.55
N VAL A 9 -3.68 -0.84 -4.31
CA VAL A 9 -2.84 -0.61 -5.50
C VAL A 9 -3.53 0.34 -6.47
N ALA A 10 -4.80 0.07 -6.80
CA ALA A 10 -5.57 0.91 -7.72
C ALA A 10 -5.77 2.33 -7.19
N VAL A 11 -6.18 2.48 -5.93
CA VAL A 11 -6.49 3.78 -5.33
C VAL A 11 -5.23 4.63 -5.13
N THR A 12 -4.12 4.04 -4.68
CA THR A 12 -2.84 4.75 -4.53
C THR A 12 -2.34 5.24 -5.87
N ASN A 13 -2.35 4.40 -6.91
CA ASN A 13 -1.90 4.80 -8.24
C ASN A 13 -2.82 5.84 -8.90
N LYS A 14 -4.14 5.72 -8.71
CA LYS A 14 -5.13 6.67 -9.24
C LYS A 14 -5.16 8.00 -8.47
N GLY A 15 -4.76 7.97 -7.21
CA GLY A 15 -4.73 9.12 -6.30
C GLY A 15 -6.07 9.55 -5.71
N ARG A 16 -7.13 8.76 -5.87
CA ARG A 16 -8.46 9.06 -5.32
C ARG A 16 -9.32 7.82 -5.11
N SER A 17 -10.20 7.90 -4.12
CA SER A 17 -11.23 6.92 -3.76
C SER A 17 -12.62 7.56 -3.71
N LYS A 18 -13.68 6.74 -3.69
CA LYS A 18 -15.05 7.20 -3.38
C LYS A 18 -15.23 7.48 -1.87
N SER A 19 -14.40 6.90 -1.01
CA SER A 19 -14.45 7.09 0.44
C SER A 19 -13.76 8.38 0.87
N ARG A 20 -14.47 9.21 1.64
CA ARG A 20 -13.95 10.45 2.22
C ARG A 20 -12.74 10.18 3.13
N GLU A 21 -12.83 9.16 3.97
CA GLU A 21 -11.74 8.81 4.90
C GLU A 21 -10.50 8.31 4.15
N THR A 22 -10.68 7.48 3.12
CA THR A 22 -9.55 7.05 2.27
C THR A 22 -8.88 8.26 1.59
N ASN A 23 -9.65 9.23 1.12
CA ASN A 23 -9.08 10.43 0.49
C ASN A 23 -8.29 11.31 1.47
N LYS A 24 -8.67 11.38 2.75
CA LYS A 24 -7.87 12.06 3.78
C LYS A 24 -6.50 11.39 3.93
N ILE A 25 -6.47 10.06 3.99
CA ILE A 25 -5.23 9.27 4.08
C ILE A 25 -4.37 9.49 2.83
N LEU A 26 -4.95 9.41 1.63
CA LEU A 26 -4.23 9.66 0.38
C LEU A 26 -3.61 11.06 0.36
N LYS A 27 -4.36 12.09 0.76
CA LYS A 27 -3.84 13.46 0.82
C LYS A 27 -2.61 13.55 1.73
N HIS A 28 -2.64 12.87 2.88
CA HIS A 28 -1.50 12.81 3.78
C HIS A 28 -0.29 12.10 3.12
N ILE A 29 -0.51 10.93 2.50
CA ILE A 29 0.54 10.18 1.78
C ILE A 29 1.16 11.02 0.65
N TYR A 30 0.36 11.74 -0.13
CA TYR A 30 0.86 12.61 -1.20
C TYR A 30 1.62 13.83 -0.67
N SER A 31 1.18 14.40 0.47
CA SER A 31 1.92 15.47 1.14
C SER A 31 3.31 14.98 1.57
N LEU A 32 3.39 13.78 2.16
CA LEU A 32 4.66 13.19 2.55
C LEU A 32 5.57 12.92 1.34
N GLN A 33 5.02 12.42 0.23
CA GLN A 33 5.76 12.26 -1.02
C GLN A 33 6.35 13.58 -1.51
N ALA A 34 5.56 14.65 -1.51
CA ALA A 34 6.01 15.98 -1.93
C ALA A 34 7.10 16.55 -1.00
N GLN A 35 6.91 16.44 0.32
CA GLN A 35 7.87 16.90 1.32
C GLN A 35 9.22 16.18 1.20
N ASN A 36 9.18 14.86 0.98
CA ASN A 36 10.38 14.03 0.87
C ASN A 36 10.93 13.93 -0.56
N ARG A 37 10.30 14.60 -1.54
CA ARG A 37 10.66 14.56 -2.97
C ARG A 37 10.76 13.14 -3.53
N VAL A 38 9.88 12.25 -3.07
CA VAL A 38 9.78 10.86 -3.55
C VAL A 38 8.45 10.64 -4.24
N ARG A 39 8.43 9.79 -5.26
CA ARG A 39 7.19 9.35 -5.91
C ARG A 39 7.03 7.85 -5.72
N ILE A 40 5.92 7.46 -5.11
CA ILE A 40 5.60 6.06 -4.86
C ILE A 40 4.67 5.58 -5.98
N ARG A 41 4.98 4.40 -6.52
CA ARG A 41 4.07 3.60 -7.35
C ARG A 41 3.78 2.29 -6.65
N SER A 42 2.51 1.88 -6.67
CA SER A 42 2.09 0.60 -6.13
C SER A 42 1.95 -0.45 -7.24
N GLU A 43 2.35 -1.68 -6.95
CA GLU A 43 2.26 -2.82 -7.85
C GLU A 43 1.54 -3.96 -7.14
N TYR A 44 0.62 -4.62 -7.85
CA TYR A 44 -0.09 -5.77 -7.32
C TYR A 44 0.80 -7.01 -7.36
N VAL A 45 0.78 -7.81 -6.30
CA VAL A 45 1.38 -9.14 -6.24
C VAL A 45 0.38 -10.14 -5.66
N PRO A 46 0.38 -11.41 -6.09
CA PRO A 46 -0.38 -12.45 -5.40
C PRO A 46 0.03 -12.57 -3.92
N SER A 47 -0.90 -12.86 -3.00
CA SER A 47 -0.59 -12.98 -1.55
C SER A 47 0.50 -14.01 -1.25
N ARG A 48 0.58 -15.10 -2.01
CA ARG A 48 1.67 -16.10 -1.89
C ARG A 48 3.08 -15.54 -2.15
N GLU A 49 3.19 -14.41 -2.85
CA GLU A 49 4.44 -13.70 -3.15
C GLU A 49 4.64 -12.48 -2.22
N ASN A 50 3.66 -12.18 -1.37
CA ASN A 50 3.74 -11.12 -0.37
C ASN A 50 4.44 -11.65 0.88
N ILE A 51 5.76 -11.48 0.95
CA ILE A 51 6.57 -11.89 2.11
C ILE A 51 6.09 -11.28 3.43
N SER A 52 5.36 -10.16 3.37
CA SER A 52 4.84 -9.49 4.55
C SER A 52 3.53 -10.09 5.06
N ASP A 53 2.87 -11.01 4.32
CA ASP A 53 1.59 -11.60 4.74
C ASP A 53 1.77 -12.41 6.04
N ALA A 54 2.75 -13.32 6.09
CA ALA A 54 3.08 -14.09 7.29
C ALA A 54 3.38 -13.18 8.50
N LEU A 55 4.25 -12.19 8.31
CA LEU A 55 4.57 -11.20 9.35
C LEU A 55 3.36 -10.39 9.81
N SER A 56 2.46 -10.02 8.91
CA SER A 56 1.24 -9.26 9.25
C SER A 56 0.26 -10.04 10.12
N ARG A 57 0.34 -11.38 10.09
CA ARG A 57 -0.44 -12.30 10.93
C ARG A 57 0.27 -12.66 12.24
N GLY A 58 1.50 -12.19 12.44
CA GLY A 58 2.35 -12.57 13.58
C GLY A 58 3.01 -13.94 13.42
N ASP A 59 2.97 -14.55 12.22
CA ASP A 59 3.57 -15.85 11.95
C ASP A 59 5.05 -15.67 11.57
N ILE A 60 5.87 -15.39 12.58
CA ILE A 60 7.33 -15.25 12.45
C ILE A 60 7.98 -16.57 11.97
N PRO A 61 7.59 -17.76 12.46
CA PRO A 61 8.15 -19.02 11.99
C PRO A 61 7.92 -19.28 10.49
N ALA A 62 6.76 -18.94 9.93
CA ALA A 62 6.51 -19.10 8.50
C ALA A 62 7.24 -18.07 7.62
N PHE A 63 7.80 -17.01 8.22
CA PHE A 63 8.57 -15.99 7.52
C PHE A 63 10.08 -16.30 7.41
N LEU A 64 10.66 -16.92 8.45
CA LEU A 64 12.10 -17.26 8.54
C LEU A 64 12.44 -18.53 7.76
#